data_AF-A0A921YNZ0-F1
#
_entry.id   AF-A0A921YNZ0-F1
#
_cell.length_a   1.000
_cell.length_b   1.000
_cell.length_c   1.000
_cell.angle_alpha   90.00
_cell.angle_beta   90.00
_cell.angle_gamma   90.00
#
_symmetry.space_group_name_H-M   'P 1'
#
loop_
_entity.id
_entity.type
_entity.pdbx_description
1 polymer ?
#
loop_
_entity_poly.entity_id
_entity_poly.type
_entity_poly.pdbx_seq_one_letter_code
_entity_poly.pdbx_strand_id
1 'polypeptide(L)'
;MMRSSQVALGNSEITRYIDTVLAPFLDTYHRNIQNAYQQMTGKILRKIKEEINTAIQKKQQIYAELTDLANELKVPAMCDEERRAARTLASKHVAQIYGCTEEARASIAKMGTYAEEMIGITRNHMQATMYDATRAFGAHAQRKMQKSDIASSLKDLSKAAVALGYELDLSLTNARRHNEQSCEHLSSCCSRARRQTEDAVSELRDQMYQCVYA
;
A
#
# COMPACT_ATOMS: atom_id res chain seq x y z
N MET A 1 -21.06 54.72 -4.14
CA MET A 1 -20.55 53.87 -3.04
C MET A 1 -21.18 52.47 -2.96
N MET A 2 -22.34 52.16 -3.55
CA MET A 2 -22.98 50.83 -3.42
C MET A 2 -22.34 49.66 -4.21
N ARG A 3 -21.47 49.89 -5.20
CA ARG A 3 -20.87 48.82 -6.03
C ARG A 3 -19.84 47.97 -5.29
N SER A 4 -19.03 48.58 -4.43
CA SER A 4 -17.99 47.86 -3.67
C SER A 4 -18.58 46.88 -2.66
N SER A 5 -19.76 47.19 -2.10
CA SER A 5 -20.44 46.35 -1.12
C SER A 5 -21.05 45.08 -1.71
N GLN A 6 -21.56 45.11 -2.94
CA GLN A 6 -22.12 43.91 -3.60
C GLN A 6 -21.06 42.89 -4.03
N VAL A 7 -19.89 43.37 -4.47
CA VAL A 7 -18.74 42.50 -4.80
C VAL A 7 -18.15 41.88 -3.52
N ALA A 8 -18.05 42.67 -2.43
CA ALA A 8 -17.62 42.16 -1.14
C ALA A 8 -18.57 41.07 -0.59
N LEU A 9 -19.89 41.25 -0.76
CA LEU A 9 -20.89 40.25 -0.37
C LEU A 9 -20.79 38.98 -1.21
N GLY A 10 -20.64 39.08 -2.53
CA GLY A 10 -20.43 37.91 -3.40
C GLY A 10 -19.17 37.13 -3.03
N ASN A 11 -18.03 37.82 -2.87
CA ASN A 11 -16.79 37.22 -2.40
C ASN A 11 -16.97 36.52 -1.05
N SER A 12 -17.71 37.14 -0.12
CA SER A 12 -17.98 36.51 1.18
C SER A 12 -18.83 35.23 1.07
N GLU A 13 -19.76 35.15 0.12
CA GLU A 13 -20.58 33.94 -0.11
C GLU A 13 -19.76 32.80 -0.71
N ILE A 14 -18.85 33.09 -1.64
CA ILE A 14 -17.95 32.09 -2.25
C ILE A 14 -16.93 31.60 -1.22
N THR A 15 -16.28 32.51 -0.50
CA THR A 15 -15.36 32.16 0.59
C THR A 15 -16.08 31.32 1.64
N ARG A 16 -17.30 31.71 2.03
CA ARG A 16 -18.10 30.92 2.96
C ARG A 16 -18.42 29.53 2.41
N TYR A 17 -18.81 29.38 1.14
CA TYR A 17 -19.08 28.07 0.56
C TYR A 17 -17.84 27.18 0.52
N ILE A 18 -16.68 27.76 0.19
CA ILE A 18 -15.41 27.05 0.21
C ILE A 18 -15.09 26.56 1.62
N ASP A 19 -15.15 27.45 2.61
CA ASP A 19 -14.79 27.14 4.00
C ASP A 19 -15.78 26.18 4.67
N THR A 20 -17.06 26.20 4.26
CA THR A 20 -18.11 25.40 4.90
C THR A 20 -18.47 24.12 4.17
N VAL A 21 -18.17 24.00 2.87
CA VAL A 21 -18.54 22.84 2.06
C VAL A 21 -17.32 22.16 1.45
N LEU A 22 -16.47 22.89 0.72
CA LEU A 22 -15.35 22.28 -0.01
C LEU A 22 -14.19 21.87 0.91
N ALA A 23 -13.78 22.73 1.84
CA ALA A 23 -12.69 22.42 2.77
C ALA A 23 -13.04 21.21 3.66
N PRO A 24 -14.22 21.12 4.30
CA PRO A 24 -14.60 19.94 5.08
C PRO A 24 -14.73 18.65 4.25
N PHE A 25 -15.21 18.76 3.00
CA PHE A 25 -15.24 17.63 2.07
C PHE A 25 -13.84 17.08 1.79
N LEU A 26 -12.89 17.96 1.49
CA LEU A 26 -11.51 17.57 1.20
C LEU A 26 -10.75 17.08 2.43
N ASP A 27 -11.00 17.67 3.60
CA ASP A 27 -10.43 17.18 4.86
C ASP A 27 -10.93 15.77 5.19
N THR A 28 -12.23 15.54 5.01
CA THR A 28 -12.83 14.21 5.18
C THR A 28 -12.23 13.23 4.18
N TYR A 29 -12.08 13.65 2.93
CA TYR A 29 -11.51 12.83 1.87
C TYR A 29 -10.02 12.49 2.13
N HIS A 30 -9.22 13.47 2.53
CA HIS A 30 -7.82 13.28 2.89
C HIS A 30 -7.67 12.26 4.03
N ARG A 31 -8.48 12.38 5.08
CA ARG A 31 -8.54 11.39 6.17
C ARG A 31 -8.94 10.01 5.66
N ASN A 32 -9.91 9.94 4.74
CA ASN A 32 -10.35 8.66 4.18
C ASN A 32 -9.25 7.98 3.36
N ILE A 33 -8.48 8.69 2.53
CA ILE A 33 -7.31 8.09 1.85
C ILE A 33 -6.30 7.61 2.88
N GLN A 34 -5.93 8.46 3.83
CA GLN A 34 -4.93 8.11 4.84
C GLN A 34 -5.34 6.85 5.60
N ASN A 35 -6.58 6.78 6.05
CA ASN A 35 -7.13 5.62 6.74
C ASN A 35 -7.15 4.38 5.84
N ALA A 36 -7.62 4.50 4.60
CA ALA A 36 -7.64 3.38 3.66
C ALA A 36 -6.22 2.85 3.38
N TYR A 37 -5.27 3.75 3.20
CA TYR A 37 -3.87 3.43 2.99
C TYR A 37 -3.24 2.73 4.20
N GLN A 38 -3.48 3.25 5.41
CA GLN A 38 -3.03 2.63 6.65
C GLN A 38 -3.63 1.24 6.85
N GLN A 39 -4.91 1.05 6.53
CA GLN A 39 -5.56 -0.26 6.62
C GLN A 39 -4.95 -1.26 5.63
N MET A 40 -4.78 -0.86 4.37
CA MET A 40 -4.20 -1.68 3.30
C MET A 40 -2.75 -2.09 3.60
N THR A 41 -1.94 -1.14 4.05
CA THR A 41 -0.53 -1.41 4.42
C THR A 41 -0.44 -2.26 5.68
N GLY A 42 -1.28 -2.00 6.68
CA GLY A 42 -1.37 -2.80 7.89
C GLY A 42 -1.69 -4.28 7.63
N LYS A 43 -2.55 -4.57 6.64
CA LYS A 43 -2.85 -5.94 6.21
C LYS A 43 -1.62 -6.66 5.66
N ILE A 44 -0.87 -6.03 4.75
CA ILE A 44 0.35 -6.63 4.18
C ILE A 44 1.43 -6.78 5.27
N LEU A 45 1.65 -5.78 6.11
CA LEU A 45 2.65 -5.83 7.18
C LEU A 45 2.37 -6.95 8.19
N ARG A 46 1.10 -7.15 8.55
CA ARG A 46 0.69 -8.27 9.40
C ARG A 46 1.02 -9.61 8.75
N LYS A 47 0.69 -9.75 7.46
CA LYS A 47 0.99 -10.97 6.70
C LYS A 47 2.49 -11.24 6.61
N ILE A 48 3.30 -10.21 6.34
CA ILE A 48 4.77 -10.30 6.35
C ILE A 48 5.28 -10.83 7.70
N LYS A 49 4.79 -10.27 8.81
CA LYS A 49 5.17 -10.71 10.16
C LYS A 49 4.83 -12.18 10.42
N GLU A 50 3.64 -12.61 10.02
CA GLU A 50 3.18 -14.00 10.13
C GLU A 50 4.07 -14.95 9.32
N GLU A 51 4.39 -14.60 8.06
CA GLU A 51 5.23 -15.41 7.19
C GLU A 51 6.66 -15.54 7.72
N ILE A 52 7.27 -14.45 8.22
CA ILE A 52 8.60 -14.49 8.85
C ILE A 52 8.60 -15.39 10.09
N ASN A 53 7.62 -15.22 10.98
CA ASN A 53 7.53 -16.04 12.19
C ASN A 53 7.36 -17.53 11.84
N THR A 54 6.52 -17.84 10.85
CA THR A 54 6.33 -19.21 10.38
C THR A 54 7.63 -19.78 9.79
N ALA A 55 8.37 -19.00 9.01
CA ALA A 55 9.65 -19.41 8.45
C ALA A 55 10.71 -19.69 9.51
N ILE A 56 10.77 -18.88 10.58
CA ILE A 56 11.68 -19.10 11.71
C ILE A 56 11.32 -20.40 12.46
N GLN A 57 10.03 -20.65 12.70
CA GLN A 57 9.58 -21.91 13.31
C GLN A 57 9.93 -23.11 12.42
N LYS A 58 9.68 -23.01 11.11
CA LYS A 58 10.01 -24.08 10.16
C LYS A 58 11.51 -24.33 10.08
N LYS A 59 12.35 -23.29 10.15
CA LYS A 59 13.82 -23.43 10.24
C LYS A 59 14.22 -24.30 11.44
N GLN A 60 13.65 -24.04 12.61
CA GLN A 60 13.94 -24.81 13.82
C GLN A 60 13.47 -26.26 13.66
N GLN A 61 12.29 -26.48 13.10
CA GLN A 61 11.75 -27.80 12.83
C GLN A 61 12.64 -28.61 11.88
N ILE A 62 13.02 -28.03 10.72
CA ILE A 62 13.90 -28.69 9.74
C ILE A 62 15.23 -29.08 10.39
N TYR A 63 15.81 -28.17 11.18
CA TYR A 63 17.06 -28.44 11.86
C TYR A 63 16.93 -29.58 12.87
N ALA A 64 15.87 -29.59 13.68
CA ALA A 64 15.61 -30.66 14.64
C ALA A 64 15.42 -32.00 13.93
N GLU A 65 14.49 -32.09 12.97
CA GLU A 65 14.17 -33.33 12.26
C GLU A 65 15.38 -33.95 11.56
N LEU A 66 16.18 -33.14 10.85
CA LEU A 66 17.36 -33.65 10.14
C LEU A 66 18.50 -34.01 11.10
N THR A 67 18.64 -33.29 12.22
CA THR A 67 19.65 -33.61 13.24
C THR A 67 19.28 -34.90 13.97
N ASP A 68 18.02 -35.06 14.34
CA ASP A 68 17.51 -36.26 15.02
C ASP A 68 17.65 -37.48 14.11
N LEU A 69 17.29 -37.36 12.83
CA LEU A 69 17.51 -38.42 11.84
C LEU A 69 19.00 -38.76 11.71
N ALA A 70 19.89 -37.76 11.68
CA ALA A 70 21.34 -38.01 11.62
C ALA A 70 21.85 -38.79 12.83
N ASN A 71 21.29 -38.49 14.01
CA ASN A 71 21.66 -39.14 15.26
C ASN A 71 21.12 -40.57 15.32
N GLU A 72 19.88 -40.80 14.91
CA GLU A 72 19.25 -42.12 14.84
C GLU A 72 20.00 -43.05 13.89
N LEU A 73 20.35 -42.56 12.70
CA LEU A 73 21.11 -43.31 11.71
C LEU A 73 22.59 -43.49 12.08
N LYS A 74 23.06 -42.84 13.15
CA LYS A 74 24.49 -42.79 13.55
C LYS A 74 25.38 -42.40 12.36
N VAL A 75 24.96 -41.38 11.63
CA VAL A 75 25.61 -40.93 10.39
C VAL A 75 27.13 -40.81 10.61
N PRO A 76 27.95 -41.59 9.89
CA PRO A 76 29.41 -41.60 10.05
C PRO A 76 30.02 -40.22 9.78
N ALA A 77 31.20 -39.96 10.33
CA ALA A 77 31.91 -38.68 10.13
C ALA A 77 32.25 -38.39 8.65
N MET A 78 32.23 -39.40 7.77
CA MET A 78 32.38 -39.22 6.32
C MET A 78 31.16 -38.54 5.66
N CYS A 79 30.00 -38.54 6.32
CA CYS A 79 28.74 -37.91 5.89
C CYS A 79 28.44 -36.62 6.71
N ASP A 80 29.48 -35.91 7.18
CA ASP A 80 29.33 -34.64 7.91
C ASP A 80 28.92 -33.47 6.99
N GLU A 81 29.10 -33.63 5.67
CA GLU A 81 28.64 -32.67 4.66
C GLU A 81 27.11 -32.55 4.66
N GLU A 82 26.39 -33.64 4.85
CA GLU A 82 24.93 -33.74 4.94
C GLU A 82 24.40 -33.06 6.21
N ARG A 83 25.10 -33.19 7.33
CA ARG A 83 24.80 -32.44 8.57
C ARG A 83 24.98 -30.92 8.39
N ARG A 84 26.01 -30.50 7.65
CA ARG A 84 26.19 -29.07 7.31
C ARG A 84 25.11 -28.60 6.32
N ALA A 85 24.72 -29.45 5.37
CA ALA A 85 23.67 -29.16 4.40
C ALA A 85 22.31 -28.87 5.08
N ALA A 86 21.97 -29.56 6.17
CA ALA A 86 20.76 -29.29 6.96
C ALA A 86 20.69 -27.85 7.49
N ARG A 87 21.79 -27.32 8.04
CA ARG A 87 21.87 -25.92 8.53
C ARG A 87 21.76 -24.91 7.39
N THR A 88 22.39 -25.22 6.26
CA THR A 88 22.36 -24.39 5.06
C THR A 88 20.97 -24.34 4.45
N LEU A 89 20.29 -25.48 4.35
CA LEU A 89 18.93 -25.59 3.83
C LEU A 89 17.93 -24.81 4.67
N ALA A 90 17.98 -24.97 5.99
CA ALA A 90 17.10 -24.26 6.92
C ALA A 90 17.33 -22.73 6.89
N SER A 91 18.57 -22.29 6.66
CA SER A 91 18.90 -20.87 6.48
C SER A 91 18.46 -20.34 5.10
N LYS A 92 18.57 -21.16 4.04
CA LYS A 92 18.10 -20.85 2.69
C LYS A 92 16.58 -20.64 2.64
N HIS A 93 15.80 -21.46 3.35
CA HIS A 93 14.36 -21.28 3.48
C HIS A 93 13.99 -19.88 3.99
N VAL A 94 14.62 -19.47 5.11
CA VAL A 94 14.37 -18.15 5.71
C VAL A 94 14.77 -17.03 4.75
N ALA A 95 15.90 -17.15 4.07
CA ALA A 95 16.34 -16.16 3.08
C ALA A 95 15.36 -16.02 1.91
N GLN A 96 14.81 -17.12 1.40
CA GLN A 96 13.79 -17.09 0.34
C GLN A 96 12.51 -16.40 0.80
N ILE A 97 12.04 -16.69 2.02
CA ILE A 97 10.87 -16.00 2.58
C ILE A 97 11.15 -14.50 2.76
N TYR A 98 12.33 -14.11 3.25
CA TYR A 98 12.71 -12.71 3.32
C TYR A 98 12.67 -12.03 1.95
N GLY A 99 13.17 -12.69 0.90
CA GLY A 99 13.07 -12.21 -0.48
C GLY A 99 11.62 -11.91 -0.89
N CYS A 100 10.71 -12.85 -0.66
CA CYS A 100 9.27 -12.64 -0.92
C CYS A 100 8.70 -11.44 -0.12
N THR A 101 9.14 -11.24 1.12
CA THR A 101 8.65 -10.14 1.96
C THR A 101 9.22 -8.78 1.56
N GLU A 102 10.45 -8.72 1.03
CA GLU A 102 11.05 -7.48 0.53
C GLU A 102 10.34 -6.97 -0.72
N GLU A 103 9.92 -7.87 -1.63
CA GLU A 103 9.07 -7.49 -2.76
C GLU A 103 7.75 -6.85 -2.31
N ALA A 104 7.13 -7.43 -1.27
CA ALA A 104 5.91 -6.87 -0.68
C ALA A 104 6.14 -5.51 0.01
N ARG A 105 7.30 -5.31 0.65
CA ARG A 105 7.69 -4.00 1.23
C ARG A 105 7.91 -2.95 0.15
N ALA A 106 8.57 -3.29 -0.95
CA ALA A 106 8.74 -2.40 -2.09
C ALA A 106 7.38 -2.00 -2.70
N SER A 107 6.44 -2.94 -2.77
CA SER A 107 5.06 -2.66 -3.19
C SER A 107 4.36 -1.66 -2.26
N ILE A 108 4.46 -1.85 -0.93
CA ILE A 108 3.95 -0.89 0.06
C ILE A 108 4.55 0.50 -0.19
N ALA A 109 5.87 0.61 -0.35
CA ALA A 109 6.54 1.90 -0.55
C ALA A 109 5.99 2.66 -1.78
N LYS A 110 5.80 1.95 -2.90
CA LYS A 110 5.20 2.53 -4.13
C LYS A 110 3.76 2.99 -3.92
N MET A 111 2.97 2.25 -3.16
CA MET A 111 1.61 2.68 -2.87
C MET A 111 1.61 3.95 -2.00
N GLY A 112 2.61 4.14 -1.14
CA GLY A 112 2.75 5.31 -0.27
C GLY A 112 3.04 6.57 -1.06
N THR A 113 4.02 6.49 -1.97
CA THR A 113 4.32 7.61 -2.89
C THR A 113 3.11 7.96 -3.74
N TYR A 114 2.39 6.96 -4.25
CA TYR A 114 1.16 7.18 -5.02
C TYR A 114 0.08 7.91 -4.20
N ALA A 115 -0.12 7.52 -2.94
CA ALA A 115 -1.09 8.19 -2.07
C ALA A 115 -0.72 9.66 -1.82
N GLU A 116 0.57 9.95 -1.58
CA GLU A 116 1.07 11.31 -1.40
C GLU A 116 0.89 12.17 -2.66
N GLU A 117 1.20 11.62 -3.84
CA GLU A 117 1.00 12.29 -5.13
C GLU A 117 -0.48 12.64 -5.36
N MET A 118 -1.39 11.68 -5.14
CA MET A 118 -2.83 11.92 -5.30
C MET A 118 -3.36 12.99 -4.34
N ILE A 119 -2.89 13.00 -3.09
CA ILE A 119 -3.21 14.06 -2.13
C ILE A 119 -2.69 15.42 -2.63
N GLY A 120 -1.47 15.46 -3.17
CA GLY A 120 -0.86 16.66 -3.73
C GLY A 120 -1.63 17.23 -4.91
N ILE A 121 -1.97 16.39 -5.90
CA ILE A 121 -2.77 16.78 -7.07
C ILE A 121 -4.11 17.36 -6.63
N THR A 122 -4.79 16.70 -5.67
CA THR A 122 -6.09 17.15 -5.13
C THR A 122 -5.99 18.55 -4.51
N ARG A 123 -4.98 18.77 -3.66
CA ARG A 123 -4.75 20.08 -3.03
C ARG A 123 -4.44 21.16 -4.06
N ASN A 124 -3.60 20.86 -5.04
CA ASN A 124 -3.21 21.80 -6.09
C ASN A 124 -4.38 22.16 -7.01
N HIS A 125 -5.18 21.17 -7.41
CA HIS A 125 -6.36 21.40 -8.25
C HIS A 125 -7.37 22.29 -7.54
N MET A 126 -7.63 22.06 -6.25
CA MET A 126 -8.47 22.94 -5.45
C MET A 126 -7.93 24.37 -5.42
N GLN A 127 -6.64 24.55 -5.11
CA GLN A 127 -6.04 25.89 -5.05
C GLN A 127 -6.12 26.61 -6.40
N ALA A 128 -5.89 25.89 -7.50
CA ALA A 128 -6.01 26.43 -8.86
C ALA A 128 -7.47 26.82 -9.18
N THR A 129 -8.45 25.95 -8.92
CA THR A 129 -9.86 26.25 -9.15
C THR A 129 -10.36 27.41 -8.28
N MET A 130 -9.91 27.50 -7.02
CA MET A 130 -10.20 28.63 -6.15
C MET A 130 -9.61 29.93 -6.70
N TYR A 131 -8.36 29.89 -7.16
CA TYR A 131 -7.70 31.03 -7.77
C TYR A 131 -8.41 31.49 -9.04
N ASP A 132 -8.79 30.55 -9.91
CA ASP A 132 -9.50 30.83 -11.16
C ASP A 132 -10.91 31.39 -10.92
N ALA A 133 -11.64 30.84 -9.95
CA ALA A 133 -12.91 31.38 -9.52
C ALA A 133 -12.72 32.83 -9.03
N THR A 134 -11.79 33.06 -8.10
CA THR A 134 -11.48 34.40 -7.54
C THR A 134 -11.04 35.39 -8.64
N ARG A 135 -10.28 34.94 -9.63
CA ARG A 135 -9.83 35.76 -10.76
C ARG A 135 -10.97 36.09 -11.72
N ALA A 136 -11.84 35.13 -12.03
CA ALA A 136 -13.06 35.37 -12.80
C ALA A 136 -13.94 36.40 -12.09
N PHE A 137 -14.07 36.33 -10.77
CA PHE A 137 -14.77 37.34 -9.97
C PHE A 137 -14.12 38.73 -10.04
N GLY A 138 -12.78 38.82 -9.97
CA GLY A 138 -12.06 40.08 -10.12
C GLY A 138 -12.28 40.75 -11.49
N ALA A 139 -12.39 39.95 -12.55
CA ALA A 139 -12.71 40.44 -13.90
C ALA A 139 -14.20 40.84 -14.04
N HIS A 140 -15.11 40.11 -13.40
CA HIS A 140 -16.55 40.41 -13.42
C HIS A 140 -16.95 41.57 -12.51
N ALA A 141 -16.20 41.89 -11.45
CA ALA A 141 -16.45 43.00 -10.52
C ALA A 141 -16.50 44.40 -11.18
N GLN A 142 -15.94 44.57 -12.38
CA GLN A 142 -16.05 45.81 -13.16
C GLN A 142 -17.42 45.98 -13.84
N ARG A 143 -18.21 44.91 -13.99
CA ARG A 143 -19.60 44.92 -14.47
C ARG A 143 -20.52 44.55 -13.28
N LYS A 144 -21.72 45.12 -13.19
CA LYS A 144 -22.66 44.81 -12.09
C LYS A 144 -22.86 43.28 -12.01
N MET A 145 -22.29 42.61 -11.00
CA MET A 145 -22.52 41.19 -10.75
C MET A 145 -23.98 40.96 -10.43
N GLN A 146 -24.63 40.06 -11.16
CA GLN A 146 -25.97 39.58 -10.84
C GLN A 146 -25.85 38.35 -9.94
N LYS A 147 -26.88 38.10 -9.10
CA LYS A 147 -26.96 36.88 -8.28
C LYS A 147 -26.81 35.58 -9.11
N SER A 148 -27.17 35.62 -10.40
CA SER A 148 -26.97 34.53 -11.35
C SER A 148 -25.51 34.10 -11.49
N ASP A 149 -24.58 35.07 -11.44
CA ASP A 149 -23.16 34.83 -11.71
C ASP A 149 -22.49 34.11 -10.54
N ILE A 150 -22.89 34.46 -9.30
CA ILE A 150 -22.47 33.76 -8.08
C ILE A 150 -22.99 32.32 -8.09
N ALA A 151 -24.26 32.12 -8.45
CA ALA A 151 -24.87 30.79 -8.53
C ALA A 151 -24.19 29.90 -9.58
N SER A 152 -23.78 30.43 -10.73
CA SER A 152 -23.03 29.66 -11.74
C SER A 152 -21.65 29.25 -11.25
N SER A 153 -20.90 30.15 -10.62
CA SER A 153 -19.56 29.83 -10.12
C SER A 153 -19.59 28.82 -8.98
N LEU A 154 -20.57 28.91 -8.07
CA LEU A 154 -20.78 27.90 -7.03
C LEU A 154 -21.15 26.53 -7.63
N LYS A 155 -21.94 26.52 -8.71
CA LYS A 155 -22.28 25.29 -9.44
C LYS A 155 -21.05 24.67 -10.11
N ASP A 156 -20.19 25.47 -10.71
CA ASP A 156 -18.97 24.97 -11.36
C ASP A 156 -17.93 24.50 -10.35
N LEU A 157 -17.78 25.20 -9.21
CA LEU A 157 -17.00 24.73 -8.06
C LEU A 157 -17.50 23.37 -7.55
N SER A 158 -18.82 23.21 -7.45
CA SER A 158 -19.42 21.96 -7.00
C SER A 158 -19.18 20.81 -7.99
N LYS A 159 -19.28 21.07 -9.30
CA LYS A 159 -18.96 20.08 -10.33
C LYS A 159 -17.49 19.66 -10.30
N ALA A 160 -16.57 20.61 -10.15
CA ALA A 160 -15.14 20.34 -10.03
C ALA A 160 -14.85 19.45 -8.81
N ALA A 161 -15.47 19.74 -7.67
CA ALA A 161 -15.34 18.92 -6.46
C ALA A 161 -15.87 17.49 -6.64
N VAL A 162 -16.99 17.32 -7.35
CA VAL A 162 -17.56 15.99 -7.67
C VAL A 162 -16.66 15.21 -8.62
N ALA A 163 -16.17 15.85 -9.69
CA ALA A 163 -15.26 15.20 -10.65
C ALA A 163 -13.97 14.75 -9.95
N LEU A 164 -13.41 15.61 -9.11
CA LEU A 164 -12.25 15.30 -8.29
C LEU A 164 -12.54 14.11 -7.38
N GLY A 165 -13.66 14.12 -6.64
CA GLY A 165 -14.07 12.99 -5.79
C GLY A 165 -14.19 11.65 -6.55
N TYR A 166 -14.64 11.68 -7.80
CA TYR A 166 -14.74 10.49 -8.65
C TYR A 166 -13.37 9.94 -9.09
N GLU A 167 -12.47 10.79 -9.59
CA GLU A 167 -11.10 10.37 -9.97
C GLU A 167 -10.35 9.76 -8.79
N LEU A 168 -10.61 10.33 -7.62
CA LEU A 168 -10.06 9.94 -6.36
C LEU A 168 -10.56 8.57 -5.85
N ASP A 169 -11.87 8.32 -5.94
CA ASP A 169 -12.44 7.00 -5.64
C ASP A 169 -11.92 5.92 -6.60
N LEU A 170 -11.72 6.26 -7.88
CA LEU A 170 -11.06 5.40 -8.85
C LEU A 170 -9.62 5.08 -8.44
N SER A 171 -8.83 6.07 -8.04
CA SER A 171 -7.48 5.89 -7.54
C SER A 171 -7.42 4.99 -6.30
N LEU A 172 -8.34 5.18 -5.35
CA LEU A 172 -8.45 4.32 -4.17
C LEU A 172 -8.83 2.88 -4.54
N THR A 173 -9.73 2.71 -5.51
CA THR A 173 -10.12 1.39 -6.03
C THR A 173 -8.93 0.68 -6.67
N ASN A 174 -8.15 1.39 -7.48
CA ASN A 174 -6.93 0.86 -8.09
C ASN A 174 -5.87 0.50 -7.04
N ALA A 175 -5.70 1.34 -6.01
CA ALA A 175 -4.79 1.07 -4.90
C ALA A 175 -5.21 -0.18 -4.10
N ARG A 176 -6.52 -0.37 -3.85
CA ARG A 176 -7.07 -1.59 -3.22
C ARG A 176 -6.77 -2.82 -4.05
N ARG A 177 -7.01 -2.76 -5.36
CA ARG A 177 -6.71 -3.87 -6.28
C ARG A 177 -5.22 -4.22 -6.28
N HIS A 178 -4.34 -3.21 -6.33
CA HIS A 178 -2.90 -3.44 -6.25
C HIS A 178 -2.48 -4.06 -4.91
N ASN A 179 -3.12 -3.65 -3.80
CA ASN A 179 -2.89 -4.24 -2.48
C ASN A 179 -3.28 -5.72 -2.44
N GLU A 180 -4.43 -6.08 -3.01
CA GLU A 180 -4.90 -7.46 -3.10
C GLU A 180 -3.94 -8.31 -3.93
N GLN A 181 -3.55 -7.82 -5.11
CA GLN A 181 -2.55 -8.47 -5.97
C GLN A 181 -1.22 -8.65 -5.23
N SER A 182 -0.77 -7.64 -4.48
CA SER A 182 0.46 -7.74 -3.69
C SER A 182 0.36 -8.80 -2.59
N CYS A 183 -0.80 -8.93 -1.94
CA CYS A 183 -1.06 -9.99 -0.96
C CYS A 183 -1.04 -11.38 -1.62
N GLU A 184 -1.64 -11.51 -2.80
CA GLU A 184 -1.66 -12.75 -3.58
C GLU A 184 -0.26 -13.15 -4.04
N HIS A 185 0.53 -12.20 -4.57
CA HIS A 185 1.91 -12.43 -4.96
C HIS A 185 2.78 -12.86 -3.77
N LEU A 186 2.68 -12.17 -2.63
CA LEU A 186 3.37 -12.57 -1.40
C LEU A 186 2.99 -14.00 -1.01
N SER A 187 1.70 -14.32 -0.97
CA SER A 187 1.21 -15.64 -0.58
C SER A 187 1.68 -16.74 -1.53
N SER A 188 1.69 -16.46 -2.84
CA SER A 188 2.16 -17.38 -3.88
C SER A 188 3.67 -17.61 -3.79
N CYS A 189 4.45 -16.54 -3.60
CA CYS A 189 5.91 -16.62 -3.43
C CYS A 189 6.27 -17.44 -2.19
N CYS A 190 5.66 -17.14 -1.04
CA CYS A 190 5.89 -17.87 0.21
C CYS A 190 5.47 -19.34 0.08
N SER A 191 4.34 -19.63 -0.56
CA SER A 191 3.89 -21.02 -0.80
C SER A 191 4.88 -21.80 -1.68
N ARG A 192 5.42 -21.16 -2.72
CA ARG A 192 6.43 -21.78 -3.59
C ARG A 192 7.73 -22.04 -2.84
N ALA A 193 8.21 -21.08 -2.05
CA ALA A 193 9.41 -21.23 -1.24
C ALA A 193 9.28 -22.38 -0.23
N ARG A 194 8.10 -22.52 0.41
CA ARG A 194 7.81 -23.65 1.31
C ARG A 194 7.89 -24.99 0.59
N ARG A 195 7.21 -25.14 -0.55
CA ARG A 195 7.25 -26.39 -1.34
C ARG A 195 8.68 -26.77 -1.75
N GLN A 196 9.44 -25.83 -2.30
CA GLN A 196 10.84 -26.05 -2.67
C GLN A 196 11.71 -26.47 -1.46
N THR A 197 11.39 -25.95 -0.28
CA THR A 197 12.08 -26.34 0.95
C THR A 197 11.70 -27.75 1.37
N GLU A 198 10.41 -28.12 1.29
CA GLU A 198 9.93 -29.47 1.62
C GLU A 198 10.55 -30.53 0.69
N ASP A 199 10.59 -30.25 -0.62
CA ASP A 199 11.23 -31.12 -1.61
C ASP A 199 12.72 -31.33 -1.28
N ALA A 200 13.44 -30.24 -1.00
CA ALA A 200 14.86 -30.30 -0.66
C ALA A 200 15.14 -30.98 0.70
N VAL A 201 14.20 -30.89 1.66
CA VAL A 201 14.30 -31.65 2.92
C VAL A 201 14.12 -33.14 2.64
N SER A 202 13.17 -33.53 1.79
CA SER A 202 12.98 -34.93 1.41
C SER A 202 14.22 -35.49 0.71
N GLU A 203 14.78 -34.76 -0.25
CA GLU A 203 15.99 -35.15 -0.97
C GLU A 203 17.18 -35.34 -0.01
N LEU A 204 17.36 -34.42 0.94
CA LEU A 204 18.44 -34.52 1.92
C LEU A 204 18.24 -35.71 2.87
N ARG A 205 16.99 -36.04 3.24
CA ARG A 205 16.72 -37.27 4.01
C ARG A 205 17.13 -38.51 3.23
N ASP A 206 16.76 -38.59 1.95
CA ASP A 206 17.11 -39.73 1.10
C ASP A 206 18.63 -39.88 0.94
N GLN A 207 19.35 -38.76 0.77
CA GLN A 207 20.83 -38.74 0.72
C GLN A 207 21.45 -39.26 2.02
N MET A 208 20.91 -38.88 3.18
CA MET A 208 21.39 -39.39 4.48
C MET A 208 21.18 -40.90 4.62
N TYR A 209 20.02 -41.42 4.18
CA TYR A 209 19.79 -42.86 4.13
C TYR A 209 20.77 -43.56 3.18
N GLN A 210 20.98 -43.03 1.98
CA GLN A 210 21.95 -43.58 1.02
C GLN A 210 23.37 -43.58 1.59
N CYS A 211 23.81 -42.52 2.26
CA CYS A 211 25.17 -42.45 2.83
C CYS A 211 25.41 -43.50 3.92
N VAL A 212 24.37 -43.91 4.64
CA VAL A 212 24.46 -44.88 5.74
C VAL A 212 24.31 -46.32 5.26
N TYR A 213 23.52 -46.56 4.19
CA TYR A 213 23.19 -47.89 3.69
C TYR A 213 23.82 -48.26 2.33
N ALA A 214 24.65 -47.38 1.74
CA ALA A 214 25.50 -47.68 0.59
C ALA A 214 26.75 -48.47 0.98
#